data_AF-D6MUQ1-F1
#
_entry.id   AF-D6MUQ1-F1
#
_cell.length_a   1.000
_cell.length_b   1.000
_cell.length_c   1.000
_cell.angle_alpha   90.00
_cell.angle_beta   90.00
_cell.angle_gamma   90.00
#
_symmetry.space_group_name_H-M   'P 1'
#
loop_
_entity.id
_entity.type
_entity.pdbx_description
1 polymer ?
#
loop_
_entity_poly.entity_id
_entity_poly.type
_entity_poly.pdbx_seq_one_letter_code
_entity_poly.pdbx_strand_id
1 'polypeptide(L)'
;GKKRLDLAGPLLAKLFRNIVRRMTQEVLSHLKRSIEQGKQFNIALAVKSNIITTGLKYSLATGNWGDQKKAMSSTAGVSQVLNRYTFASTLSHLRRTNTPVGRDGKLAKPRQLHNTHWGLVCPAETPEGQACGLVKNLSLMCSISVGTSTEPIIDYMILRNMEVLEEYDHHRYPNATKVFLNGAWIGVHQDPKALVKDVQELRRTNQIPAEVSLIRDIRDREFKIFSDAGRVMRPLFVVEQEDDAEKGVVKGTLVLTKDMVRRLEIDQTLPQGSDEYFGWQGLVNAGVIEYMDAEEEETAMICMTPEDLESFRCSKLGLPDPFDRDDVFAPNKRLKTKINPTTHMYTHCEIHPSMLLGICASIIPFPDHNQSPRNTYQSA
;
A
#
# COMPACT_ATOMS: atom_id res chain seq x y z
N GLY A 1 -5.20 7.31 -3.94
CA GLY A 1 -5.61 7.33 -2.52
C GLY A 1 -6.79 6.44 -2.17
N LYS A 2 -8.02 6.88 -2.45
CA LYS A 2 -9.22 6.57 -1.64
C LYS A 2 -9.91 5.22 -1.86
N LYS A 3 -9.26 4.26 -2.51
CA LYS A 3 -9.80 2.90 -2.72
C LYS A 3 -8.90 1.90 -2.00
N ARG A 4 -9.50 0.79 -1.54
CA ARG A 4 -8.78 -0.32 -0.92
C ARG A 4 -8.90 -1.57 -1.79
N LEU A 5 -7.90 -2.44 -1.70
CA LEU A 5 -7.88 -3.75 -2.32
C LEU A 5 -8.24 -4.81 -1.28
N ASP A 6 -9.37 -5.48 -1.47
CA ASP A 6 -9.74 -6.64 -0.67
C ASP A 6 -8.92 -7.86 -1.14
N LEU A 7 -7.95 -8.26 -0.32
CA LEU A 7 -7.17 -9.48 -0.53
C LEU A 7 -7.92 -10.74 -0.10
N ALA A 8 -7.29 -11.90 -0.33
CA ALA A 8 -7.82 -13.21 0.06
C ALA A 8 -8.25 -13.27 1.53
N GLY A 9 -7.52 -12.62 2.45
CA GLY A 9 -7.84 -12.60 3.88
C GLY A 9 -9.20 -11.97 4.20
N PRO A 10 -9.41 -10.66 3.95
CA PRO A 10 -10.69 -10.00 4.16
C PRO A 10 -11.86 -10.66 3.43
N LEU A 11 -11.61 -11.12 2.19
CA LEU A 11 -12.61 -11.86 1.42
C LEU A 11 -13.02 -13.15 2.15
N LEU A 12 -12.07 -14.04 2.45
CA LEU A 12 -12.31 -15.29 3.17
C LEU A 12 -13.01 -15.07 4.51
N ALA A 13 -12.61 -14.03 5.26
CA ALA A 13 -13.26 -13.68 6.52
C ALA A 13 -14.75 -13.35 6.32
N LYS A 14 -15.11 -12.62 5.26
CA LYS A 14 -16.51 -12.32 4.92
C LYS A 14 -17.30 -13.58 4.57
N LEU A 15 -16.73 -14.50 3.78
CA LEU A 15 -17.39 -15.78 3.46
C LEU A 15 -17.58 -16.66 4.68
N PHE A 16 -16.53 -16.81 5.47
CA PHE A 16 -16.56 -17.61 6.68
C PHE A 16 -17.64 -17.09 7.63
N ARG A 17 -17.70 -15.76 7.86
CA ARG A 17 -18.74 -15.13 8.67
C ARG A 17 -20.15 -15.45 8.17
N ASN A 18 -20.38 -15.40 6.85
CA ASN A 18 -21.69 -15.72 6.27
C ASN A 18 -22.07 -17.19 6.45
N ILE A 19 -21.13 -18.11 6.23
CA ILE A 19 -21.35 -19.56 6.41
C ILE A 19 -21.62 -19.88 7.89
N VAL A 20 -20.85 -19.30 8.81
CA VAL A 20 -21.04 -19.47 10.25
C VAL A 20 -22.39 -18.92 10.69
N ARG A 21 -22.80 -17.74 10.21
CA ARG A 21 -24.14 -17.19 10.49
C ARG A 21 -25.25 -18.14 10.06
N ARG A 22 -25.12 -18.77 8.88
CA ARG A 22 -26.07 -19.79 8.42
C ARG A 22 -26.09 -21.01 9.34
N MET A 23 -24.92 -21.50 9.76
CA MET A 23 -24.83 -22.59 10.73
C MET A 23 -25.53 -22.21 12.06
N THR A 24 -25.28 -21.01 12.58
CA THR A 24 -25.95 -20.51 13.80
C THR A 24 -27.47 -20.46 13.65
N GLN A 25 -27.98 -20.04 12.48
CA GLN A 25 -29.42 -20.02 12.19
C GLN A 25 -30.02 -21.44 12.14
N GLU A 26 -29.30 -22.42 11.58
CA GLU A 26 -29.75 -23.83 11.59
C GLU A 26 -29.78 -24.41 13.00
N VAL A 27 -28.75 -24.16 13.82
CA VAL A 27 -28.69 -24.57 15.22
C VAL A 27 -29.85 -23.97 16.01
N LEU A 28 -30.11 -22.67 15.82
CA LEU A 28 -31.23 -21.97 16.48
C LEU A 28 -32.59 -22.51 16.04
N SER A 29 -32.74 -22.88 14.77
CA SER A 29 -33.96 -23.52 14.26
C SER A 29 -34.17 -24.92 14.85
N HIS A 30 -33.08 -25.69 15.02
CA HIS A 30 -33.13 -26.99 15.68
C HIS A 30 -33.50 -26.88 17.16
N LEU A 31 -32.96 -25.87 17.86
CA LEU A 31 -33.31 -25.57 19.24
C LEU A 31 -34.80 -25.28 19.39
N LYS A 32 -35.37 -24.39 18.55
CA LYS A 32 -36.80 -24.06 18.55
C LYS A 32 -37.68 -25.30 18.39
N ARG A 33 -37.37 -26.16 17.43
CA ARG A 33 -38.11 -27.43 17.21
C ARG A 33 -38.00 -28.39 18.38
N SER A 34 -36.84 -28.44 19.05
CA SER A 34 -36.63 -29.30 20.21
C SER A 34 -37.50 -28.84 21.38
N ILE A 35 -37.58 -27.52 21.60
CA ILE A 35 -38.45 -26.91 22.62
C ILE A 35 -39.93 -27.18 22.31
N GLU A 36 -40.38 -26.96 21.07
CA GLU A 36 -41.76 -27.22 20.64
C GLU A 36 -42.17 -28.69 20.81
N GLN A 37 -41.24 -29.62 20.63
CA GLN A 37 -41.47 -31.06 20.77
C GLN A 37 -41.23 -31.59 22.20
N GLY A 38 -40.85 -30.74 23.16
CA GLY A 38 -40.50 -31.16 24.52
C GLY A 38 -39.29 -32.10 24.60
N LYS A 39 -38.41 -32.10 23.59
CA LYS A 39 -37.21 -32.95 23.54
C LYS A 39 -35.99 -32.22 24.12
N GLN A 40 -35.10 -32.97 24.79
CA GLN A 40 -33.82 -32.42 25.21
C GLN A 40 -32.98 -31.98 24.01
N PHE A 41 -32.46 -30.76 24.07
CA PHE A 41 -31.61 -30.21 23.02
C PHE A 41 -30.19 -30.78 23.12
N ASN A 42 -29.74 -31.44 22.05
CA ASN A 42 -28.37 -31.92 21.93
C ASN A 42 -27.61 -31.10 20.88
N ILE A 43 -26.55 -30.42 21.33
CA ILE A 43 -25.70 -29.57 20.49
C ILE A 43 -25.00 -30.38 19.40
N ALA A 44 -24.52 -31.58 19.70
CA ALA A 44 -23.79 -32.41 18.73
C ALA A 44 -24.68 -32.83 17.55
N LEU A 45 -25.99 -33.01 17.79
CA LEU A 45 -26.97 -33.30 16.73
C LEU A 45 -27.37 -32.05 15.94
N ALA A 46 -27.31 -30.88 16.57
CA ALA A 46 -27.69 -29.61 15.96
C ALA A 46 -26.59 -29.03 15.05
N VAL A 47 -25.31 -29.20 15.42
CA VAL A 47 -24.17 -28.65 14.68
C VAL A 47 -23.79 -29.56 13.53
N LYS A 48 -24.13 -29.15 12.31
CA LYS A 48 -23.77 -29.89 11.08
C LYS A 48 -22.48 -29.35 10.46
N SER A 49 -21.40 -30.09 10.57
CA SER A 49 -20.09 -29.75 9.96
C SER A 49 -20.16 -29.56 8.44
N ASN A 50 -21.03 -30.31 7.75
CA ASN A 50 -21.22 -30.22 6.30
C ASN A 50 -21.60 -28.82 5.81
N ILE A 51 -22.23 -27.98 6.64
CA ILE A 51 -22.60 -26.61 6.26
C ILE A 51 -21.36 -25.79 5.93
N ILE A 52 -20.29 -25.98 6.71
CA ILE A 52 -19.02 -25.26 6.54
C ILE A 52 -18.22 -25.88 5.40
N THR A 53 -17.98 -27.20 5.46
CA THR A 53 -17.14 -27.91 4.48
C THR A 53 -17.66 -27.74 3.05
N THR A 54 -18.96 -28.01 2.83
CA THR A 54 -19.57 -27.90 1.51
C THR A 54 -19.73 -26.44 1.08
N GLY A 55 -20.02 -25.54 2.03
CA GLY A 55 -20.12 -24.10 1.77
C GLY A 55 -18.81 -23.51 1.23
N LEU A 56 -17.70 -23.78 1.92
CA LEU A 56 -16.38 -23.29 1.50
C LEU A 56 -15.93 -23.94 0.18
N LYS A 57 -16.06 -25.27 0.06
CA LYS A 57 -15.67 -25.99 -1.17
C LYS A 57 -16.42 -25.45 -2.39
N TYR A 58 -17.72 -25.22 -2.27
CA TYR A 58 -18.53 -24.69 -3.36
C TYR A 58 -18.12 -23.27 -3.76
N SER A 59 -18.03 -22.35 -2.79
CA SER A 59 -17.71 -20.94 -3.07
C SER A 59 -16.32 -20.77 -3.68
N LEU A 60 -15.32 -21.54 -3.23
CA LEU A 60 -13.97 -21.50 -3.78
C LEU A 60 -13.88 -22.15 -5.17
N ALA A 61 -14.60 -23.26 -5.40
CA ALA A 61 -14.59 -23.94 -6.68
C ALA A 61 -15.33 -23.17 -7.78
N THR A 62 -16.43 -22.49 -7.45
CA THR A 62 -17.27 -21.77 -8.42
C THR A 62 -16.93 -20.30 -8.55
N GLY A 63 -16.22 -19.72 -7.56
CA GLY A 63 -15.98 -18.28 -7.48
C GLY A 63 -17.21 -17.45 -7.10
N ASN A 64 -18.28 -18.10 -6.61
CA ASN A 64 -19.49 -17.45 -6.16
C ASN A 64 -19.47 -17.26 -4.63
N TRP A 65 -19.31 -16.01 -4.22
CA TRP A 65 -19.25 -15.60 -2.80
C TRP A 65 -20.64 -15.16 -2.31
N GLY A 66 -21.62 -16.06 -2.32
CA GLY A 66 -22.99 -15.76 -1.90
C GLY A 66 -23.85 -17.02 -1.70
N ASP A 67 -25.09 -16.81 -1.30
CA ASP A 67 -26.04 -17.91 -1.12
C ASP A 67 -26.48 -18.46 -2.49
N GLN A 68 -26.41 -19.78 -2.66
CA GLN A 68 -26.73 -20.48 -3.92
C GLN A 68 -28.12 -20.13 -4.46
N LYS A 69 -29.05 -19.80 -3.56
CA LYS A 69 -30.45 -19.49 -3.88
C LYS A 69 -30.68 -18.05 -4.35
N LYS A 70 -29.71 -17.14 -4.18
CA LYS A 70 -29.84 -15.71 -4.51
C LYS A 70 -28.65 -15.20 -5.34
N ALA A 71 -28.57 -15.69 -6.58
CA ALA A 71 -27.51 -15.37 -7.54
C ALA A 71 -27.32 -13.87 -7.84
N MET A 72 -28.35 -13.04 -7.69
CA MET A 72 -28.25 -11.58 -7.95
C MET A 72 -27.39 -10.80 -6.93
N SER A 73 -27.01 -11.40 -5.79
CA SER A 73 -26.24 -10.72 -4.73
C SER A 73 -24.82 -11.27 -4.55
N SER A 74 -24.42 -12.27 -5.34
CA SER A 74 -23.11 -12.89 -5.22
C SER A 74 -22.04 -12.10 -5.98
N THR A 75 -20.93 -11.77 -5.32
CA THR A 75 -19.72 -11.31 -6.00
C THR A 75 -19.10 -12.50 -6.73
N ALA A 76 -19.32 -12.56 -8.04
CA ALA A 76 -18.77 -13.60 -8.91
C ALA A 76 -17.35 -13.24 -9.38
N GLY A 77 -16.56 -14.27 -9.71
CA GLY A 77 -15.25 -14.10 -10.37
C GLY A 77 -14.09 -13.74 -9.46
N VAL A 78 -14.27 -13.85 -8.14
CA VAL A 78 -13.22 -13.67 -7.13
C VAL A 78 -12.26 -14.86 -7.11
N SER A 79 -12.78 -16.09 -7.23
CA SER A 79 -11.96 -17.30 -7.43
C SER A 79 -11.87 -17.61 -8.91
N GLN A 80 -10.67 -17.96 -9.37
CA GLN A 80 -10.37 -18.31 -10.76
C GLN A 80 -9.37 -19.47 -10.78
N VAL A 81 -9.42 -20.28 -11.84
CA VAL A 81 -8.42 -21.33 -12.06
C VAL A 81 -7.09 -20.66 -12.41
N LEU A 82 -6.02 -21.07 -11.73
CA LEU A 82 -4.67 -20.53 -11.93
C LEU A 82 -4.19 -20.76 -13.37
N ASN A 83 -3.79 -19.67 -14.04
CA ASN A 83 -3.23 -19.73 -15.38
C ASN A 83 -1.76 -20.20 -15.35
N ARG A 84 -1.47 -21.35 -15.97
CA ARG A 84 -0.14 -21.99 -16.00
C ARG A 84 0.46 -22.13 -17.40
N TYR A 85 0.13 -21.24 -18.35
CA TYR A 85 0.74 -21.29 -19.69
C TYR A 85 2.25 -21.05 -19.64
N THR A 86 2.71 -20.09 -18.84
CA THR A 86 4.12 -19.81 -18.60
C THR A 86 4.38 -19.49 -17.13
N PHE A 87 5.65 -19.48 -16.73
CA PHE A 87 6.03 -19.07 -15.38
C PHE A 87 5.61 -17.62 -15.11
N ALA A 88 5.88 -16.71 -16.05
CA ALA A 88 5.49 -15.30 -15.95
C ALA A 88 3.95 -15.13 -15.87
N SER A 89 3.18 -15.89 -16.66
CA SER A 89 1.71 -15.82 -16.60
C SER A 89 1.17 -16.25 -15.24
N THR A 90 1.81 -17.24 -14.62
CA THR A 90 1.43 -17.72 -13.29
C THR A 90 1.61 -16.62 -12.24
N LEU A 91 2.76 -15.95 -12.25
CA LEU A 91 3.06 -14.87 -11.32
C LEU A 91 2.18 -13.63 -11.55
N SER A 92 1.99 -13.23 -12.81
CA SER A 92 1.08 -12.15 -13.19
C SER A 92 -0.34 -12.43 -12.68
N HIS A 93 -0.83 -13.67 -12.85
CA HIS A 93 -2.19 -14.03 -12.42
C HIS A 93 -2.40 -13.89 -10.91
N LEU A 94 -1.37 -14.17 -10.09
CA LEU A 94 -1.41 -14.00 -8.63
C LEU A 94 -1.46 -12.52 -8.20
N ARG A 95 -0.97 -11.60 -9.03
CA ARG A 95 -0.92 -10.15 -8.74
C ARG A 95 -2.03 -9.36 -9.42
N ARG A 96 -3.02 -10.06 -9.96
CA ARG A 96 -4.17 -9.48 -10.63
C ARG A 96 -5.19 -8.96 -9.65
N THR A 97 -5.68 -7.76 -9.91
CA THR A 97 -6.80 -7.14 -9.20
C THR A 97 -7.94 -6.90 -10.17
N ASN A 98 -9.17 -7.05 -9.68
CA ASN A 98 -10.37 -6.88 -10.50
C ASN A 98 -11.28 -5.83 -9.89
N THR A 99 -11.70 -4.87 -10.71
CA THR A 99 -12.68 -3.87 -10.31
C THR A 99 -14.09 -4.47 -10.40
N PRO A 100 -14.93 -4.43 -9.34
CA PRO A 100 -16.25 -5.05 -9.32
C PRO A 100 -17.29 -4.23 -10.10
N VAL A 101 -17.03 -4.00 -11.38
CA VAL A 101 -17.90 -3.27 -12.31
C VAL A 101 -18.29 -4.20 -13.45
N GLY A 102 -19.56 -4.16 -13.84
CA GLY A 102 -20.06 -4.94 -14.97
C GLY A 102 -19.27 -4.66 -16.24
N ARG A 103 -18.85 -5.72 -16.94
CA ARG A 103 -18.00 -5.61 -18.14
C ARG A 103 -18.72 -4.98 -19.32
N ASP A 104 -20.05 -5.03 -19.33
CA ASP A 104 -20.93 -4.47 -20.37
C ASP A 104 -21.01 -2.94 -20.33
N GLY A 105 -20.58 -2.31 -19.23
CA GLY A 105 -20.58 -0.87 -19.07
C GLY A 105 -19.44 -0.19 -19.87
N LYS A 106 -19.81 0.71 -20.78
CA LYS A 106 -18.88 1.61 -21.51
C LYS A 106 -18.40 2.81 -20.66
N LEU A 107 -18.21 2.62 -19.36
CA LEU A 107 -17.72 3.69 -18.49
C LEU A 107 -16.22 3.87 -18.69
N ALA A 108 -15.80 5.01 -19.24
CA ALA A 108 -14.39 5.31 -19.53
C ALA A 108 -13.57 5.60 -18.25
N LYS A 109 -14.13 6.37 -17.31
CA LYS A 109 -13.41 6.86 -16.11
C LYS A 109 -12.71 5.77 -15.27
N PRO A 110 -13.32 4.62 -14.93
CA PRO A 110 -12.62 3.59 -14.15
C PRO A 110 -11.55 2.84 -14.95
N ARG A 111 -11.60 2.90 -16.29
CA ARG A 111 -10.69 2.20 -17.20
C ARG A 111 -9.45 3.02 -17.56
N GLN A 112 -9.60 4.34 -17.58
CA GLN A 112 -8.48 5.24 -17.86
C GLN A 112 -7.39 5.14 -16.78
N LEU A 113 -6.14 5.20 -17.21
CA LEU A 113 -5.01 5.29 -16.31
C LEU A 113 -5.09 6.64 -15.58
N HIS A 114 -4.99 6.60 -14.25
CA HIS A 114 -4.99 7.77 -13.39
C HIS A 114 -3.58 7.95 -12.79
N ASN A 115 -3.17 9.20 -12.56
CA ASN A 115 -1.82 9.51 -12.07
C ASN A 115 -1.49 8.82 -10.73
N THR A 116 -2.49 8.65 -9.86
CA THR A 116 -2.36 7.92 -8.59
C THR A 116 -2.10 6.42 -8.74
N HIS A 117 -2.02 5.88 -9.96
CA HIS A 117 -1.57 4.50 -10.18
C HIS A 117 -0.05 4.39 -10.24
N TRP A 118 0.66 5.51 -10.41
CA TRP A 118 2.12 5.54 -10.55
C TRP A 118 2.80 4.82 -9.39
N GLY A 119 3.71 3.89 -9.71
CA GLY A 119 4.45 3.11 -8.72
C GLY A 119 3.63 2.02 -7.98
N LEU A 120 2.30 1.99 -8.11
CA LEU A 120 1.44 1.02 -7.41
C LEU A 120 0.87 -0.05 -8.36
N VAL A 121 0.52 0.34 -9.57
CA VAL A 121 -0.09 -0.52 -10.58
C VAL A 121 0.67 -0.37 -11.89
N CYS A 122 0.90 -1.49 -12.58
CA CYS A 122 1.53 -1.49 -13.88
C CYS A 122 0.69 -0.68 -14.90
N PRO A 123 1.30 0.28 -15.62
CA PRO A 123 0.58 1.09 -16.59
C PRO A 123 0.23 0.33 -17.88
N ALA A 124 0.98 -0.73 -18.22
CA ALA A 124 0.85 -1.44 -19.49
C ALA A 124 0.11 -2.78 -19.39
N GLU A 125 0.16 -3.45 -18.24
CA GLU A 125 -0.31 -4.83 -18.08
C GLU A 125 -1.81 -4.89 -17.75
N THR A 126 -2.63 -4.79 -18.79
CA THR A 126 -4.10 -4.92 -18.75
C THR A 126 -4.56 -5.78 -19.94
N PRO A 127 -5.58 -6.64 -19.76
CA PRO A 127 -6.14 -7.40 -20.88
C PRO A 127 -6.79 -6.49 -21.92
N GLU A 128 -6.86 -6.98 -23.15
CA GLU A 128 -7.58 -6.33 -24.25
C GLU A 128 -9.11 -6.45 -24.10
N GLY A 129 -9.83 -5.59 -24.83
CA GLY A 129 -11.29 -5.66 -24.95
C GLY A 129 -12.06 -5.23 -23.71
N GLN A 130 -13.11 -5.98 -23.35
CA GLN A 130 -14.11 -5.55 -22.35
C GLN A 130 -13.55 -5.44 -20.92
N ALA A 131 -12.42 -6.08 -20.62
CA ALA A 131 -11.77 -6.02 -19.31
C ALA A 131 -10.68 -4.93 -19.22
N CYS A 132 -10.41 -4.22 -20.32
CA CYS A 132 -9.37 -3.19 -20.38
C CYS A 132 -9.57 -2.12 -19.30
N GLY A 133 -8.53 -1.91 -18.48
CA GLY A 133 -8.49 -0.97 -17.37
C GLY A 133 -9.29 -1.37 -16.12
N LEU A 134 -10.09 -2.45 -16.19
CA LEU A 134 -10.81 -3.00 -15.03
C LEU A 134 -9.98 -4.05 -14.30
N VAL A 135 -9.24 -4.83 -15.07
CA VAL A 135 -8.26 -5.79 -14.57
C VAL A 135 -6.90 -5.10 -14.59
N LYS A 136 -6.25 -5.06 -13.42
CA LYS A 136 -4.99 -4.34 -13.22
C LYS A 136 -4.01 -5.26 -12.51
N ASN A 137 -2.71 -5.09 -12.79
CA ASN A 137 -1.65 -5.86 -12.14
C ASN A 137 -0.80 -4.95 -11.26
N LEU A 138 -0.45 -5.43 -10.08
CA LEU A 138 0.40 -4.69 -9.14
C LEU A 138 1.81 -4.48 -9.71
N SER A 139 2.42 -3.33 -9.42
CA SER A 139 3.82 -3.03 -9.79
C SER A 139 4.81 -3.91 -9.01
N LEU A 140 6.04 -4.14 -9.48
CA LEU A 140 6.98 -5.08 -8.84
C LEU A 140 7.16 -4.87 -7.33
N MET A 141 7.35 -3.62 -6.89
CA MET A 141 7.57 -3.29 -5.47
C MET A 141 6.30 -2.96 -4.67
N CYS A 142 5.12 -3.02 -5.31
CA CYS A 142 3.86 -2.78 -4.61
C CYS A 142 3.62 -3.82 -3.50
N SER A 143 3.37 -3.31 -2.30
CA SER A 143 2.90 -4.06 -1.13
C SER A 143 1.47 -3.64 -0.77
N ILE A 144 0.73 -4.51 -0.08
CA ILE A 144 -0.64 -4.23 0.36
C ILE A 144 -0.70 -4.39 1.87
N SER A 145 -1.29 -3.40 2.56
CA SER A 145 -1.41 -3.43 4.02
C SER A 145 -2.28 -4.60 4.49
N VAL A 146 -1.84 -5.24 5.58
CA VAL A 146 -2.56 -6.35 6.23
C VAL A 146 -3.52 -5.81 7.29
N GLY A 147 -3.18 -4.65 7.85
CA GLY A 147 -3.96 -3.96 8.86
C GLY A 147 -3.45 -4.26 10.26
N THR A 148 -3.35 -3.22 11.08
CA THR A 148 -2.86 -3.32 12.45
C THR A 148 -3.81 -2.63 13.44
N SER A 149 -3.80 -3.08 14.69
CA SER A 149 -4.56 -2.48 15.79
C SER A 149 -4.21 -1.01 15.98
N THR A 150 -5.25 -0.20 16.18
CA THR A 150 -5.18 1.24 16.38
C THR A 150 -4.91 1.65 17.83
N GLU A 151 -5.22 0.78 18.79
CA GLU A 151 -5.21 1.12 20.23
C GLU A 151 -3.86 1.66 20.71
N PRO A 152 -2.70 1.03 20.40
CA PRO A 152 -1.40 1.52 20.88
C PRO A 152 -1.04 2.92 20.36
N ILE A 153 -1.53 3.26 19.16
CA ILE A 153 -1.28 4.56 18.54
C ILE A 153 -2.07 5.65 19.27
N ILE A 154 -3.31 5.36 19.67
CA ILE A 154 -4.15 6.28 20.43
C ILE A 154 -3.52 6.58 21.80
N ASP A 155 -3.15 5.52 22.54
CA ASP A 155 -2.55 5.67 23.87
C ASP A 155 -1.26 6.50 23.81
N TYR A 156 -0.41 6.25 22.81
CA TYR A 156 0.80 7.03 22.60
C TYR A 156 0.50 8.51 22.32
N MET A 157 -0.49 8.81 21.48
CA MET A 157 -0.85 10.20 21.19
C MET A 157 -1.40 10.93 22.42
N ILE A 158 -2.20 10.26 23.25
CA ILE A 158 -2.70 10.82 24.52
C ILE A 158 -1.54 11.16 25.45
N LEU A 159 -0.55 10.27 25.56
CA LEU A 159 0.68 10.51 26.35
C LEU A 159 1.51 11.70 25.82
N ARG A 160 1.37 12.04 24.53
CA ARG A 160 1.99 13.20 23.88
C ARG A 160 1.10 14.44 23.86
N ASN A 161 0.19 14.57 24.82
CA ASN A 161 -0.69 15.74 24.99
C ASN A 161 -1.72 15.93 23.87
N MET A 162 -2.13 14.86 23.19
CA MET A 162 -3.36 14.89 22.40
C MET A 162 -4.56 14.95 23.35
N GLU A 163 -5.38 15.99 23.20
CA GLU A 163 -6.65 16.13 23.92
C GLU A 163 -7.71 15.26 23.22
N VAL A 164 -8.38 14.39 23.99
CA VAL A 164 -9.47 13.56 23.45
C VAL A 164 -10.67 14.43 23.09
N LEU A 165 -11.46 13.97 22.11
CA LEU A 165 -12.57 14.76 21.58
C LEU A 165 -13.60 15.14 22.65
N GLU A 166 -13.82 14.27 23.63
CA GLU A 166 -14.77 14.50 24.73
C GLU A 166 -14.35 15.65 25.65
N GLU A 167 -13.05 15.93 25.75
CA GLU A 167 -12.49 16.98 26.61
C GLU A 167 -12.19 18.28 25.84
N TYR A 168 -12.38 18.26 24.52
CA TYR A 168 -12.07 19.39 23.65
C TYR A 168 -13.06 20.55 23.80
N ASP A 169 -12.54 21.72 24.21
CA ASP A 169 -13.27 22.98 24.17
C ASP A 169 -12.82 23.84 22.96
N HIS A 170 -13.75 24.00 22.00
CA HIS A 170 -13.52 24.80 20.80
C HIS A 170 -13.18 26.27 21.09
N HIS A 171 -13.76 26.84 22.16
CA HIS A 171 -13.51 28.24 22.50
C HIS A 171 -12.09 28.46 23.01
N ARG A 172 -11.50 27.45 23.65
CA ARG A 172 -10.14 27.50 24.19
C ARG A 172 -9.09 27.34 23.10
N TYR A 173 -9.30 26.41 22.17
CA TYR A 173 -8.34 26.12 21.09
C TYR A 173 -9.02 26.06 19.72
N PRO A 174 -9.36 27.23 19.12
CA PRO A 174 -10.08 27.30 17.85
C PRO A 174 -9.24 26.85 16.65
N ASN A 175 -7.91 26.83 16.80
CA ASN A 175 -6.96 26.51 15.74
C ASN A 175 -6.23 25.17 15.94
N ALA A 176 -6.69 24.34 16.90
CA ALA A 176 -6.11 23.03 17.11
C ALA A 176 -6.28 22.14 15.86
N THR A 177 -5.29 21.30 15.60
CA THR A 177 -5.32 20.34 14.48
C THR A 177 -6.09 19.10 14.90
N LYS A 178 -7.02 18.67 14.05
CA LYS A 178 -7.85 17.49 14.31
C LYS A 178 -7.06 16.24 13.99
N VAL A 179 -7.14 15.24 14.86
CA VAL A 179 -6.49 13.94 14.66
C VAL A 179 -7.54 12.90 14.29
N PHE A 180 -7.39 12.31 13.12
CA PHE A 180 -8.26 11.26 12.59
C PHE A 180 -7.51 9.93 12.53
N LEU A 181 -8.17 8.86 12.97
CA LEU A 181 -7.66 7.50 12.87
C LEU A 181 -8.66 6.63 12.13
N ASN A 182 -8.28 6.11 10.97
CA ASN A 182 -9.18 5.37 10.06
C ASN A 182 -10.50 6.12 9.76
N GLY A 183 -10.44 7.45 9.72
CA GLY A 183 -11.59 8.34 9.48
C GLY A 183 -12.41 8.71 10.72
N ALA A 184 -12.14 8.11 11.89
CA ALA A 184 -12.75 8.53 13.15
C ALA A 184 -11.98 9.71 13.74
N TRP A 185 -12.68 10.78 14.12
CA TRP A 185 -12.07 11.91 14.83
C TRP A 185 -11.86 11.52 16.30
N ILE A 186 -10.60 11.37 16.71
CA ILE A 186 -10.25 10.89 18.06
C ILE A 186 -9.97 12.05 19.01
N GLY A 187 -9.37 13.12 18.52
CA GLY A 187 -8.96 14.23 19.36
C GLY A 187 -8.38 15.40 18.60
N VAL A 188 -7.78 16.33 19.34
CA VAL A 188 -7.09 17.49 18.78
C VAL A 188 -5.70 17.63 19.38
N HIS A 189 -4.82 18.28 18.64
CA HIS A 189 -3.48 18.61 19.11
C HIS A 189 -3.12 20.05 18.73
N GLN A 190 -2.53 20.80 19.66
CA GLN A 190 -2.18 22.21 19.45
C GLN A 190 -0.90 22.37 18.62
N ASP A 191 0.10 21.51 18.85
CA ASP A 191 1.34 21.48 18.06
C ASP A 191 1.42 20.22 17.18
N PRO A 192 0.71 20.16 16.04
CA PRO A 192 0.76 19.01 15.15
C PRO A 192 2.14 18.78 14.54
N LYS A 193 3.04 19.78 14.54
CA LYS A 193 4.36 19.62 13.91
C LYS A 193 5.22 18.68 14.75
N ALA A 194 5.26 18.88 16.06
CA ALA A 194 5.95 17.98 16.98
C ALA A 194 5.32 16.58 16.96
N LEU A 195 3.99 16.48 17.08
CA LEU A 195 3.29 15.19 17.08
C LEU A 195 3.57 14.36 15.81
N VAL A 196 3.52 14.99 14.63
CA VAL A 196 3.78 14.29 13.36
C VAL A 196 5.22 13.80 13.28
N LYS A 197 6.19 14.62 13.71
CA LYS A 197 7.60 14.23 13.75
C LYS A 197 7.82 13.03 14.68
N ASP A 198 7.29 13.09 15.89
CA ASP A 198 7.39 12.00 16.88
C ASP A 198 6.79 10.69 16.33
N VAL A 199 5.58 10.74 15.75
CA VAL A 199 4.92 9.54 15.20
C VAL A 199 5.64 9.00 13.97
N GLN A 200 6.21 9.87 13.12
CA GLN A 200 7.06 9.44 12.01
C GLN A 200 8.34 8.74 12.50
N GLU A 201 8.97 9.24 13.55
CA GLU A 201 10.14 8.60 14.17
C GLU A 201 9.80 7.23 14.77
N LEU A 202 8.62 7.08 15.38
CA LEU A 202 8.13 5.77 15.82
C LEU A 202 7.99 4.76 14.67
N ARG A 203 7.53 5.23 13.50
CA ARG A 203 7.45 4.39 12.29
C ARG A 203 8.84 4.00 11.80
N ARG A 204 9.79 4.95 11.78
CA ARG A 204 11.18 4.72 11.34
C ARG A 204 11.96 3.78 12.26
N THR A 205 11.66 3.81 13.55
CA THR A 205 12.25 2.90 14.55
C THR A 205 11.48 1.57 14.69
N ASN A 206 10.47 1.35 13.83
CA ASN A 206 9.63 0.15 13.81
C ASN A 206 8.90 -0.14 15.13
N GLN A 207 8.62 0.89 15.94
CA GLN A 207 7.72 0.79 17.11
C GLN A 207 6.26 0.76 16.67
N ILE A 208 5.96 1.50 15.60
CA ILE A 208 4.70 1.41 14.86
C ILE A 208 5.01 0.65 13.56
N PRO A 209 4.12 -0.27 13.11
CA PRO A 209 4.32 -0.97 11.85
C PRO A 209 4.54 -0.01 10.68
N ALA A 210 5.49 -0.33 9.82
CA ALA A 210 5.81 0.47 8.64
C ALA A 210 4.64 0.62 7.65
N GLU A 211 3.59 -0.22 7.76
CA GLU A 211 2.38 -0.10 6.96
C GLU A 211 1.43 1.03 7.40
N VAL A 212 1.63 1.67 8.55
CA VAL A 212 0.77 2.78 8.99
C VAL A 212 1.07 4.03 8.17
N SER A 213 0.03 4.60 7.56
CA SER A 213 0.15 5.84 6.80
C SER A 213 -0.12 7.05 7.67
N LEU A 214 0.68 8.09 7.45
CA LEU A 214 0.69 9.32 8.24
C LEU A 214 0.56 10.52 7.29
N ILE A 215 -0.59 11.17 7.30
CA ILE A 215 -0.91 12.27 6.37
C ILE A 215 -1.20 13.54 7.16
N ARG A 216 -0.39 14.57 6.96
CA ARG A 216 -0.62 15.88 7.56
C ARG A 216 -1.15 16.86 6.52
N ASP A 217 -2.45 17.15 6.58
CA ASP A 217 -3.08 18.20 5.80
C ASP A 217 -2.99 19.54 6.54
N ILE A 218 -2.07 20.40 6.06
CA ILE A 218 -1.82 21.72 6.64
C ILE A 218 -3.00 22.67 6.38
N ARG A 219 -3.66 22.53 5.23
CA ARG A 219 -4.73 23.45 4.80
C ARG A 219 -6.00 23.23 5.61
N ASP A 220 -6.40 21.97 5.75
CA ASP A 220 -7.62 21.60 6.47
C ASP A 220 -7.37 21.44 7.99
N ARG A 221 -6.11 21.52 8.43
CA ARG A 221 -5.66 21.31 9.81
C ARG A 221 -6.09 19.95 10.33
N GLU A 222 -5.73 18.92 9.56
CA GLU A 222 -6.05 17.54 9.86
C GLU A 222 -4.79 16.68 9.84
N PHE A 223 -4.62 15.85 10.86
CA PHE A 223 -3.64 14.78 10.86
C PHE A 223 -4.40 13.46 10.75
N LYS A 224 -4.23 12.76 9.62
CA LYS A 224 -4.94 11.52 9.30
C LYS A 224 -3.96 10.36 9.40
N ILE A 225 -4.33 9.38 10.20
CA ILE A 225 -3.59 8.14 10.37
C ILE A 225 -4.46 7.01 9.83
N PHE A 226 -3.89 6.19 8.95
CA PHE A 226 -4.55 4.99 8.45
C PHE A 226 -3.74 3.75 8.83
N SER A 227 -4.41 2.82 9.52
CA SER A 227 -3.89 1.50 9.87
C SER A 227 -4.74 0.37 9.28
N ASP A 228 -5.72 0.71 8.44
CA ASP A 228 -6.63 -0.24 7.80
C ASP A 228 -5.92 -1.13 6.76
N ALA A 229 -6.51 -2.30 6.52
CA ALA A 229 -6.05 -3.27 5.54
C ALA A 229 -6.43 -2.87 4.10
N GLY A 230 -5.68 -3.37 3.12
CA GLY A 230 -5.97 -3.17 1.70
C GLY A 230 -5.48 -1.85 1.11
N ARG A 231 -4.67 -1.07 1.83
CA ARG A 231 -3.95 0.08 1.26
C ARG A 231 -2.83 -0.43 0.38
N VAL A 232 -2.63 0.25 -0.74
CA VAL A 232 -1.59 -0.09 -1.71
C VAL A 232 -0.42 0.85 -1.46
N MET A 233 0.75 0.28 -1.22
CA MET A 233 1.93 1.00 -0.78
C MET A 233 3.12 0.64 -1.66
N ARG A 234 4.10 1.55 -1.76
CA ARG A 234 5.39 1.27 -2.37
C ARG A 234 6.53 1.75 -1.49
N PRO A 235 7.65 1.02 -1.42
CA PRO A 235 8.82 1.45 -0.70
C PRO A 235 9.56 2.55 -1.47
N LEU A 236 9.99 3.60 -0.75
CA LEU A 236 10.81 4.69 -1.26
C LEU A 236 11.99 4.92 -0.33
N PHE A 237 13.09 5.45 -0.86
CA PHE A 237 14.20 5.90 -0.02
C PHE A 237 13.84 7.20 0.67
N VAL A 238 14.19 7.30 1.95
CA VAL A 238 14.00 8.52 2.75
C VAL A 238 15.13 9.51 2.46
N VAL A 239 14.77 10.78 2.27
CA VAL A 239 15.70 11.91 2.19
C VAL A 239 15.71 12.61 3.54
N GLU A 240 16.89 12.90 4.06
CA GLU A 240 17.06 13.61 5.32
C GLU A 240 16.70 15.10 5.12
N GLN A 241 15.80 15.62 5.96
CA GLN A 241 15.23 16.96 5.81
C GLN A 241 15.84 17.98 6.77
N GLU A 242 16.46 17.52 7.85
CA GLU A 242 17.10 18.34 8.87
C GLU A 242 18.58 17.96 8.98
N ASP A 243 19.42 18.90 9.44
CA ASP A 243 20.83 18.57 9.68
C ASP A 243 20.94 17.72 10.95
N ASP A 244 21.06 16.41 10.78
CA ASP A 244 21.17 15.45 11.88
C ASP A 244 22.66 15.24 12.21
N ALA A 245 23.12 15.96 13.24
CA ALA A 245 24.51 15.89 13.72
C ALA A 245 24.87 14.51 14.31
N GLU A 246 23.89 13.72 14.76
CA GLU A 246 24.13 12.39 15.35
C GLU A 246 24.37 11.33 14.28
N LYS A 247 23.67 11.42 13.14
CA LYS A 247 23.85 10.49 12.01
C LYS A 247 24.97 10.91 11.06
N GLY A 248 25.43 12.16 11.13
CA GLY A 248 26.43 12.71 10.22
C GLY A 248 25.93 12.84 8.77
N VAL A 249 24.61 12.82 8.57
CA VAL A 249 23.95 12.90 7.27
C VAL A 249 23.54 14.36 7.05
N VAL A 250 24.01 14.95 5.95
CA VAL A 250 23.70 16.34 5.61
C VAL A 250 22.28 16.43 5.08
N LYS A 251 21.58 17.52 5.40
CA LYS A 251 20.27 17.82 4.83
C LYS A 251 20.25 17.71 3.30
N GLY A 252 19.20 17.06 2.78
CA GLY A 252 19.00 16.83 1.36
C GLY A 252 19.79 15.64 0.79
N THR A 253 20.36 14.79 1.63
CA THR A 253 21.00 13.53 1.21
C THR A 253 20.15 12.33 1.58
N LEU A 254 20.41 11.19 0.92
CA LEU A 254 19.73 9.94 1.24
C LEU A 254 20.17 9.43 2.62
N VAL A 255 19.22 8.89 3.38
CA VAL A 255 19.52 8.19 4.64
C VAL A 255 20.33 6.90 4.38
N LEU A 256 20.19 6.32 3.18
CA LEU A 256 20.97 5.16 2.75
C LEU A 256 22.46 5.50 2.64
N THR A 257 23.30 4.85 3.45
CA THR A 257 24.76 5.00 3.39
C THR A 257 25.44 3.84 2.65
N LYS A 258 26.65 4.07 2.15
CA LYS A 258 27.45 3.01 1.50
C LYS A 258 27.78 1.85 2.46
N ASP A 259 27.88 2.11 3.75
CA ASP A 259 28.16 1.06 4.74
C ASP A 259 26.96 0.12 4.91
N MET A 260 25.73 0.63 4.83
CA MET A 260 24.52 -0.20 4.79
C MET A 260 24.48 -1.07 3.52
N VAL A 261 24.89 -0.52 2.37
CA VAL A 261 24.98 -1.30 1.12
C VAL A 261 26.01 -2.43 1.25
N ARG A 262 27.19 -2.15 1.83
CA ARG A 262 28.20 -3.19 2.09
C ARG A 262 27.68 -4.28 3.02
N ARG A 263 26.86 -3.93 4.03
CA ARG A 263 26.21 -4.95 4.88
C ARG A 263 25.29 -5.87 4.07
N LEU A 264 24.51 -5.33 3.14
CA LEU A 264 23.67 -6.13 2.24
C LEU A 264 24.48 -7.01 1.28
N GLU A 265 25.67 -6.57 0.87
CA GLU A 265 26.58 -7.40 0.08
C GLU A 265 27.13 -8.56 0.93
N ILE A 266 27.48 -8.29 2.19
CA ILE A 266 27.94 -9.32 3.14
C ILE A 266 26.84 -10.34 3.43
N ASP A 267 25.58 -9.91 3.54
CA ASP A 267 24.42 -10.79 3.77
C ASP A 267 24.32 -11.92 2.73
N GLN A 268 24.83 -11.73 1.51
CA GLN A 268 24.83 -12.77 0.46
C GLN A 268 25.77 -13.94 0.77
N THR A 269 26.74 -13.72 1.66
CA THR A 269 27.74 -14.72 2.07
C THR A 269 27.41 -15.36 3.42
N LEU A 270 26.45 -14.80 4.16
CA LEU A 270 26.05 -15.32 5.46
C LEU A 270 25.24 -16.63 5.32
N PRO A 271 25.35 -17.56 6.28
CA PRO A 271 24.49 -18.73 6.36
C PRO A 271 23.01 -18.34 6.50
N GLN A 272 22.13 -19.18 5.94
CA GLN A 272 20.69 -18.98 6.07
C GLN A 272 20.28 -19.00 7.55
N GLY A 273 19.61 -17.92 8.00
CA GLY A 273 19.15 -17.79 9.38
C GLY A 273 20.20 -17.28 10.37
N SER A 274 21.30 -16.71 9.89
CA SER A 274 22.25 -15.99 10.75
C SER A 274 21.57 -14.82 11.47
N ASP A 275 21.85 -14.65 12.77
CA ASP A 275 21.37 -13.52 13.56
C ASP A 275 21.98 -12.18 13.08
N GLU A 276 23.09 -12.22 12.36
CA GLU A 276 23.74 -11.04 11.77
C GLU A 276 23.10 -10.58 10.45
N TYR A 277 22.12 -11.33 9.93
CA TYR A 277 21.47 -11.01 8.66
C TYR A 277 20.70 -9.69 8.73
N PHE A 278 21.14 -8.70 7.96
CA PHE A 278 20.54 -7.38 7.94
C PHE A 278 19.33 -7.33 6.99
N GLY A 279 19.56 -7.62 5.71
CA GLY A 279 18.54 -7.76 4.68
C GLY A 279 17.65 -6.53 4.47
N TRP A 280 16.55 -6.75 3.74
CA TRP A 280 15.55 -5.70 3.49
C TRP A 280 14.90 -5.18 4.79
N GLN A 281 14.60 -6.09 5.73
CA GLN A 281 13.98 -5.72 6.99
C GLN A 281 14.90 -4.81 7.82
N GLY A 282 16.21 -5.02 7.77
CA GLY A 282 17.20 -4.15 8.39
C GLY A 282 17.13 -2.72 7.85
N LEU A 283 16.95 -2.53 6.55
CA LEU A 283 16.79 -1.20 5.94
C LEU A 283 15.50 -0.50 6.40
N VAL A 284 14.40 -1.25 6.48
CA VAL A 284 13.11 -0.73 6.98
C VAL A 284 13.25 -0.33 8.45
N ASN A 285 13.87 -1.19 9.27
CA ASN A 285 14.09 -0.94 10.71
C ASN A 285 15.08 0.19 10.99
N ALA A 286 16.00 0.47 10.05
CA ALA A 286 16.91 1.60 10.11
C ALA A 286 16.28 2.91 9.61
N GLY A 287 15.01 2.90 9.19
CA GLY A 287 14.32 4.08 8.67
C GLY A 287 14.83 4.56 7.30
N VAL A 288 15.57 3.71 6.58
CA VAL A 288 16.11 4.02 5.25
C VAL A 288 15.01 3.97 4.19
N ILE A 289 14.05 3.07 4.41
CA ILE A 289 12.95 2.79 3.49
C ILE A 289 11.63 3.04 4.21
N GLU A 290 10.78 3.85 3.58
CA GLU A 290 9.42 4.08 4.03
C GLU A 290 8.43 3.54 3.01
N TYR A 291 7.40 2.84 3.49
CA TYR A 291 6.28 2.42 2.67
C TYR A 291 5.28 3.56 2.57
N MET A 292 5.11 4.07 1.36
CA MET A 292 4.23 5.20 1.10
C MET A 292 2.97 4.72 0.38
N ASP A 293 1.82 5.11 0.91
CA ASP A 293 0.54 4.85 0.28
C ASP A 293 0.11 5.98 -0.66
N ALA A 294 -0.93 5.71 -1.44
CA ALA A 294 -1.44 6.63 -2.46
C ALA A 294 -2.11 7.92 -1.93
N GLU A 295 -2.29 8.08 -0.62
CA GLU A 295 -2.77 9.33 0.00
C GLU A 295 -1.60 10.10 0.64
N GLU A 296 -0.66 9.40 1.26
CA GLU A 296 0.58 9.97 1.80
C GLU A 296 1.44 10.63 0.72
N GLU A 297 1.44 10.05 -0.48
CA GLU A 297 2.06 10.64 -1.68
C GLU A 297 1.57 12.05 -2.00
N GLU A 298 0.34 12.43 -1.64
CA GLU A 298 -0.17 13.79 -1.91
C GLU A 298 0.56 14.85 -1.07
N THR A 299 1.21 14.44 0.03
CA THR A 299 2.00 15.33 0.92
C THR A 299 3.50 15.21 0.73
N ALA A 300 3.96 14.22 -0.05
CA ALA A 300 5.37 13.94 -0.26
C ALA A 300 5.91 14.62 -1.53
N MET A 301 7.20 14.97 -1.50
CA MET A 301 7.96 15.39 -2.67
C MET A 301 9.01 14.33 -2.99
N ILE A 302 8.88 13.65 -4.12
CA ILE A 302 9.70 12.49 -4.51
C ILE A 302 10.61 12.86 -5.68
N CYS A 303 11.93 12.66 -5.55
CA CYS A 303 12.85 12.77 -6.68
C CYS A 303 12.96 11.44 -7.44
N MET A 304 13.21 11.52 -8.76
CA MET A 304 13.22 10.34 -9.65
C MET A 304 14.51 9.53 -9.58
N THR A 305 15.64 10.21 -9.40
CA THR A 305 16.95 9.57 -9.30
C THR A 305 17.80 10.23 -8.21
N PRO A 306 18.76 9.50 -7.60
CA PRO A 306 19.72 10.10 -6.68
C PRO A 306 20.59 11.19 -7.32
N GLU A 307 20.83 11.13 -8.63
CA GLU A 307 21.54 12.17 -9.37
C GLU A 307 20.77 13.49 -9.35
N ASP A 308 19.45 13.44 -9.57
CA ASP A 308 18.61 14.65 -9.55
C ASP A 308 18.56 15.29 -8.15
N LEU A 309 18.67 14.47 -7.09
CA LEU A 309 18.77 14.95 -5.71
C LEU A 309 20.09 15.68 -5.46
N GLU A 310 21.20 15.15 -5.97
CA GLU A 310 22.51 15.78 -5.85
C GLU A 310 22.60 17.07 -6.69
N SER A 311 22.08 17.07 -7.92
CA SER A 311 21.93 18.28 -8.73
C SER A 311 21.10 19.35 -8.01
N PHE A 312 20.02 18.95 -7.33
CA PHE A 312 19.22 19.85 -6.50
C PHE A 312 20.03 20.44 -5.35
N ARG A 313 20.83 19.63 -4.66
CA ARG A 313 21.70 20.07 -3.57
C ARG A 313 22.74 21.08 -4.05
N CYS A 314 23.43 20.78 -5.15
CA CYS A 314 24.40 21.68 -5.76
C CYS A 314 23.75 23.01 -6.17
N SER A 315 22.58 22.95 -6.82
CA SER A 315 21.80 24.13 -7.19
C SER A 315 21.44 25.01 -5.99
N LYS A 316 21.03 24.42 -4.85
CA LYS A 316 20.72 25.16 -3.62
C LYS A 316 21.96 25.77 -2.95
N LEU A 317 23.13 25.15 -3.12
CA LEU A 317 24.41 25.68 -2.64
C LEU A 317 25.04 26.71 -3.60
N GLY A 318 24.44 26.96 -4.77
CA GLY A 318 25.01 27.82 -5.81
C GLY A 318 26.25 27.21 -6.48
N LEU A 319 26.44 25.90 -6.36
CA LEU A 319 27.52 25.16 -7.00
C LEU A 319 27.10 24.73 -8.41
N PRO A 320 28.05 24.62 -9.36
CA PRO A 320 27.77 24.06 -10.67
C PRO A 320 27.25 22.62 -10.51
N ASP A 321 26.23 22.28 -11.29
CA ASP A 321 25.66 20.94 -11.26
C ASP A 321 26.69 19.94 -11.85
N PRO A 322 27.14 18.93 -11.07
CA PRO A 322 28.13 17.97 -11.54
C PRO A 322 27.64 17.09 -12.71
N PHE A 323 26.33 17.06 -12.93
CA PHE A 323 25.67 16.28 -13.98
C PHE A 323 25.19 17.13 -15.15
N ASP A 324 25.25 18.47 -15.04
CA ASP A 324 25.01 19.41 -16.15
C ASP A 324 26.27 19.48 -17.01
N ARG A 325 26.54 18.38 -17.72
CA ARG A 325 27.56 18.38 -18.77
C ARG A 325 26.87 18.92 -20.01
N ASP A 326 27.39 20.01 -20.57
CA ASP A 326 27.11 20.39 -21.95
C ASP A 326 27.06 19.12 -22.81
N ASP A 327 25.93 18.88 -23.47
CA ASP A 327 25.51 17.64 -24.16
C ASP A 327 26.50 17.07 -25.20
N VAL A 328 27.68 17.67 -25.36
CA VAL A 328 28.73 17.35 -26.32
C VAL A 328 29.29 15.93 -26.12
N PHE A 329 29.40 15.45 -24.88
CA PHE A 329 30.06 14.16 -24.60
C PHE A 329 29.11 12.95 -24.56
N ALA A 330 27.79 13.14 -24.65
CA ALA A 330 26.82 12.05 -24.64
C ALA A 330 25.48 12.42 -25.31
N PRO A 331 25.46 12.64 -26.64
CA PRO A 331 24.29 13.18 -27.36
C PRO A 331 23.06 12.26 -27.35
N ASN A 332 23.24 10.97 -27.05
CA ASN A 332 22.17 9.97 -27.07
C ASN A 332 21.54 9.72 -25.69
N LYS A 333 21.83 10.56 -24.69
CA LYS A 333 21.20 10.42 -23.37
C LYS A 333 19.76 10.92 -23.39
N ARG A 334 18.94 10.33 -22.51
CA ARG A 334 17.58 10.82 -22.28
C ARG A 334 17.64 12.25 -21.75
N LEU A 335 16.88 13.14 -22.37
CA LEU A 335 16.69 14.51 -21.88
C LEU A 335 16.08 14.48 -20.48
N LYS A 336 16.81 15.02 -19.50
CA LYS A 336 16.34 15.15 -18.14
C LYS A 336 15.43 16.37 -18.01
N THR A 337 14.42 16.25 -17.15
CA THR A 337 13.60 17.40 -16.76
C THR A 337 14.42 18.36 -15.92
N LYS A 338 14.44 19.64 -16.29
CA LYS A 338 15.10 20.68 -15.49
C LYS A 338 14.48 20.76 -14.10
N ILE A 339 15.31 20.96 -13.10
CA ILE A 339 14.86 21.13 -11.70
C ILE A 339 13.99 22.37 -11.63
N ASN A 340 12.80 22.22 -11.03
CA ASN A 340 11.94 23.37 -10.80
C ASN A 340 12.55 24.28 -9.72
N PRO A 341 12.83 25.57 -10.01
CA PRO A 341 13.41 26.50 -9.04
C PRO A 341 12.56 26.65 -7.76
N THR A 342 11.25 26.44 -7.86
CA THR A 342 10.32 26.55 -6.73
C THR A 342 10.33 25.34 -5.80
N THR A 343 11.04 24.26 -6.15
CA THR A 343 11.16 23.10 -5.26
C THR A 343 11.96 23.50 -4.01
N HIS A 344 11.34 23.35 -2.84
CA HIS A 344 11.96 23.70 -1.56
C HIS A 344 12.79 22.58 -0.96
N MET A 345 12.27 21.34 -0.99
CA MET A 345 12.93 20.16 -0.43
C MET A 345 12.32 18.88 -1.02
N TYR A 346 13.14 17.85 -1.21
CA TYR A 346 12.66 16.50 -1.46
C TYR A 346 12.55 15.74 -0.14
N THR A 347 11.49 14.95 -0.02
CA THR A 347 11.23 14.11 1.17
C THR A 347 11.68 12.67 0.95
N HIS A 348 11.63 12.20 -0.29
CA HIS A 348 11.89 10.82 -0.67
C HIS A 348 12.53 10.74 -2.05
N CYS A 349 13.13 9.59 -2.36
CA CYS A 349 13.66 9.25 -3.68
C CYS A 349 13.08 7.92 -4.14
N GLU A 350 12.74 7.84 -5.43
CA GLU A 350 12.39 6.59 -6.08
C GLU A 350 13.58 5.61 -6.00
N ILE A 351 13.31 4.33 -5.70
CA ILE A 351 14.35 3.30 -5.66
C ILE A 351 14.92 3.08 -7.06
N HIS A 352 14.02 2.83 -8.01
CA HIS A 352 14.35 2.80 -9.43
C HIS A 352 13.07 2.92 -10.28
N PRO A 353 13.02 3.78 -11.31
CA PRO A 353 11.81 4.00 -12.11
C PRO A 353 11.22 2.72 -12.74
N SER A 354 12.03 1.71 -13.08
CA SER A 354 11.53 0.45 -13.66
C SER A 354 10.62 -0.35 -12.73
N MET A 355 10.66 -0.08 -11.41
CA MET A 355 9.86 -0.80 -10.41
C MET A 355 8.36 -0.49 -10.51
N LEU A 356 7.97 0.51 -11.30
CA LEU A 356 6.57 0.80 -11.66
C LEU A 356 5.94 -0.31 -12.50
N LEU A 357 6.74 -1.10 -13.22
CA LEU A 357 6.25 -2.10 -14.16
C LEU A 357 5.69 -3.32 -13.42
N GLY A 358 4.80 -4.05 -14.09
CA GLY A 358 4.33 -5.37 -13.67
C GLY A 358 5.25 -6.48 -14.17
N ILE A 359 4.93 -7.72 -13.83
CA ILE A 359 5.81 -8.87 -14.10
C ILE A 359 5.95 -9.13 -15.61
N CYS A 360 4.85 -9.05 -16.36
CA CYS A 360 4.91 -9.26 -17.81
C CYS A 360 5.50 -8.04 -18.53
N ALA A 361 5.28 -6.84 -18.01
CA ALA A 361 5.85 -5.63 -18.61
C ALA A 361 7.36 -5.52 -18.35
N SER A 362 7.87 -6.06 -17.24
CA SER A 362 9.29 -5.98 -16.88
C SER A 362 10.22 -6.86 -17.72
N ILE A 363 9.66 -7.84 -18.45
CA ILE A 363 10.43 -8.72 -19.35
C ILE A 363 10.53 -8.17 -20.78
N ILE A 364 9.88 -7.03 -21.07
CA ILE A 364 9.95 -6.38 -22.38
C ILE A 364 11.29 -5.65 -22.48
N PRO A 365 12.12 -5.95 -23.50
CA PRO A 365 13.35 -5.19 -23.72
C PRO A 365 13.05 -3.73 -24.04
N PHE A 366 13.76 -2.82 -23.38
CA PHE A 366 13.64 -1.36 -23.57
C PHE A 366 12.20 -0.85 -23.61
N PRO A 367 11.40 -1.09 -22.54
CA PRO A 367 9.97 -0.80 -22.56
C PRO A 367 9.67 0.70 -22.68
N ASP A 368 10.61 1.55 -22.28
CA ASP A 368 10.56 3.01 -22.39
C ASP A 368 10.88 3.54 -23.80
N HIS A 369 11.36 2.70 -24.73
CA HIS A 369 11.66 3.07 -26.12
C HIS A 369 10.57 2.65 -27.11
N ASN A 370 9.50 2.00 -26.62
CA ASN A 370 8.41 1.50 -27.43
C ASN A 370 7.22 2.48 -27.45
N GLN A 371 6.45 2.43 -28.53
CA GLN A 371 5.13 3.05 -28.54
C GLN A 371 4.24 2.36 -27.50
N SER A 372 3.63 3.13 -26.59
CA SER A 372 2.90 2.61 -25.43
C SER A 372 1.92 1.43 -25.72
N PRO A 373 1.10 1.44 -26.79
CA PRO A 373 0.20 0.32 -27.08
C PRO A 373 0.94 -1.01 -27.34
N ARG A 374 2.17 -0.97 -27.87
CA ARG A 374 2.97 -2.18 -28.11
C ARG A 374 3.40 -2.87 -26.82
N ASN A 375 3.68 -2.09 -25.78
CA ASN A 375 3.96 -2.63 -24.46
C ASN A 375 2.73 -3.33 -23.87
N THR A 376 1.54 -2.76 -24.08
CA THR A 376 0.28 -3.39 -23.65
C THR A 376 0.04 -4.72 -24.38
N TYR A 377 0.26 -4.77 -25.70
CA TYR A 377 0.09 -6.00 -26.48
C TYR A 377 1.02 -7.13 -26.03
N GLN A 378 2.28 -6.81 -25.71
CA GLN A 378 3.23 -7.83 -25.27
C GLN A 378 2.97 -8.29 -23.82
N SER A 379 2.31 -7.47 -23.02
CA SER A 379 2.05 -7.74 -21.59
C SER A 379 0.75 -8.50 -21.33
N ALA A 380 -0.23 -8.38 -22.23
CA ALA A 380 -1.53 -9.04 -22.15
C ALA A 380 -1.44 -10.54 -22.49
#